data_AF-A0A7J8QSZ5-F1
#
_entry.id   AF-A0A7J8QSZ5-F1
#
_cell.length_a   1.000
_cell.length_b   1.000
_cell.length_c   1.000
_cell.angle_alpha   90.00
_cell.angle_beta   90.00
_cell.angle_gamma   90.00
#
_symmetry.space_group_name_H-M   'P 1'
#
loop_
_entity.id
_entity.type
_entity.pdbx_description
1 polymer ?
#
loop_
_entity_poly.entity_id
_entity_poly.type
_entity_poly.pdbx_seq_one_letter_code
_entity_poly.pdbx_strand_id
1 'polypeptide(L)'
;MSHSGDDSFSDAAEECYNAEFRSYPDDAWYNVRVLFAGNSGDKMRVKYDNFSDDYDNIFIADSFKSAYEVYDFIGRFRKASAQLQDPDCSMVVKGMRVCSSDSFGNDDVRFYDAIIDEIYRNFTFIRLLITPPMAALGLEFETEPSTFTLTHP
;
A
#
# COMPACT_ATOMS: atom_id res chain seq x y z
N MET A 1 5.70 7.10 42.17
CA MET A 1 4.90 7.69 41.07
C MET A 1 5.84 7.82 39.90
N SER A 2 5.78 6.87 38.97
CA SER A 2 6.69 6.83 37.82
C SER A 2 6.02 7.57 36.67
N HIS A 3 6.64 8.65 36.22
CA HIS A 3 6.17 9.44 35.08
C HIS A 3 6.27 8.60 33.81
N SER A 4 5.11 8.32 33.22
CA SER A 4 4.97 7.91 31.83
C SER A 4 5.60 9.02 30.98
N GLY A 5 6.65 8.69 30.25
CA GLY A 5 7.18 9.58 29.22
C GLY A 5 6.28 9.43 28.00
N ASP A 6 5.44 10.41 27.77
CA ASP A 6 4.54 10.44 26.63
C ASP A 6 5.39 10.75 25.40
N ASP A 7 5.83 9.70 24.69
CA ASP A 7 6.50 9.81 23.40
C ASP A 7 5.54 10.46 22.39
N SER A 8 5.49 11.78 22.43
CA SER A 8 4.58 12.58 21.64
C SER A 8 5.06 12.56 20.19
N PHE A 9 4.32 11.85 19.34
CA PHE A 9 4.45 11.97 17.89
C PHE A 9 3.90 13.34 17.48
N SER A 10 4.68 14.10 16.71
CA SER A 10 4.21 15.41 16.26
C SER A 10 3.22 15.22 15.11
N ASP A 11 1.93 15.50 15.33
CA ASP A 11 0.87 15.55 14.31
C ASP A 11 0.94 16.82 13.42
N ALA A 12 2.15 17.37 13.21
CA ALA A 12 2.35 18.64 12.51
C ALA A 12 2.18 18.56 10.98
N ALA A 13 1.97 17.36 10.44
CA ALA A 13 1.45 17.19 9.08
C ALA A 13 -0.06 17.05 9.20
N GLU A 14 -0.81 17.96 8.58
CA GLU A 14 -2.24 17.79 8.23
C GLU A 14 -2.54 16.30 8.02
N GLU A 15 -3.61 15.76 8.60
CA GLU A 15 -3.96 14.32 8.54
C GLU A 15 -4.09 13.82 7.09
N CYS A 16 -2.96 13.55 6.45
CA CYS A 16 -2.88 13.35 5.02
C CYS A 16 -2.21 12.01 4.78
N TYR A 17 -3.05 11.01 4.51
CA TYR A 17 -2.64 9.67 4.11
C TYR A 17 -2.21 9.69 2.64
N ASN A 18 -1.03 10.25 2.37
CA ASN A 18 -0.51 10.49 1.02
C ASN A 18 0.52 9.45 0.56
N ALA A 19 0.81 8.46 1.41
CA ALA A 19 1.71 7.36 1.13
C ALA A 19 0.96 6.03 1.25
N GLU A 20 1.47 5.02 0.57
CA GLU A 20 1.07 3.64 0.77
C GLU A 20 2.23 2.85 1.34
N PHE A 21 1.91 1.93 2.25
CA PHE A 21 2.85 0.98 2.83
C PHE A 21 2.45 -0.45 2.49
N ARG A 22 3.41 -1.24 2.01
CA ARG A 22 3.23 -2.67 1.77
C ARG A 22 3.46 -3.44 3.06
N SER A 23 2.36 -3.90 3.64
CA SER A 23 2.29 -4.62 4.90
C SER A 23 3.13 -5.90 4.88
N TYR A 24 3.76 -6.24 6.02
CA TYR A 24 4.56 -7.46 6.15
C TYR A 24 3.72 -8.75 6.22
N PRO A 25 2.60 -8.82 6.96
CA PRO A 25 1.79 -10.04 7.07
C PRO A 25 1.17 -10.57 5.78
N ASP A 26 0.78 -9.69 4.85
CA ASP A 26 -0.07 -10.04 3.70
C ASP A 26 0.39 -9.44 2.37
N ASP A 27 1.48 -8.66 2.38
CA ASP A 27 2.05 -7.96 1.23
C ASP A 27 1.04 -7.06 0.46
N ALA A 28 -0.08 -6.70 1.09
CA ALA A 28 -1.04 -5.76 0.56
C ALA A 28 -0.60 -4.31 0.81
N TRP A 29 -1.00 -3.41 -0.09
CA TRP A 29 -0.79 -1.98 0.03
C TRP A 29 -1.91 -1.33 0.83
N TYR A 30 -1.55 -0.50 1.80
CA TYR A 30 -2.48 0.26 2.63
C TYR A 30 -2.10 1.74 2.63
N ASN A 31 -3.10 2.61 2.62
CA ASN A 31 -2.88 4.05 2.82
C ASN A 31 -2.35 4.29 4.24
N VAL A 32 -1.28 5.07 4.34
CA VAL A 32 -0.62 5.38 5.61
C VAL A 32 -0.23 6.84 5.69
N ARG A 33 -0.06 7.30 6.93
CA ARG A 33 0.72 8.50 7.24
C ARG A 33 1.94 8.11 8.05
N VAL A 34 3.03 8.84 7.86
CA VAL A 34 4.29 8.61 8.57
C VAL A 34 4.46 9.70 9.62
N LEU A 35 4.62 9.30 10.87
CA LEU A 35 4.85 10.19 12.00
C LEU A 35 6.22 9.90 12.60
N PHE A 36 6.94 10.96 13.00
CA PHE A 36 8.22 10.82 13.69
C PHE A 36 8.06 11.23 15.16
N ALA A 37 8.75 10.52 16.06
CA ALA A 37 8.82 10.82 17.48
C ALA A 37 10.19 10.51 18.08
N GLY A 38 10.32 10.82 19.37
CA GLY A 38 11.56 10.76 20.12
C GLY A 38 12.32 12.06 20.02
N ASN A 39 13.12 12.38 21.04
CA ASN A 39 13.92 13.60 21.08
C ASN A 39 14.90 13.73 19.91
N SER A 40 15.26 12.61 19.28
CA SER A 40 16.14 12.49 18.13
C SER A 40 15.43 12.23 16.80
N GLY A 41 14.10 12.02 16.79
CA GLY A 41 13.40 11.52 15.60
C GLY A 41 13.78 10.09 15.22
N ASP A 42 14.27 9.30 16.18
CA ASP A 42 14.74 7.92 16.01
C ASP A 42 13.62 6.89 15.93
N LYS A 43 12.39 7.30 16.24
CA LYS A 43 11.18 6.48 16.12
C LYS A 43 10.32 6.98 14.97
N MET A 44 9.96 6.06 14.09
CA MET A 44 9.04 6.32 12.99
C MET A 44 7.82 5.41 13.13
N ARG A 45 6.63 6.01 13.14
CA ARG A 45 5.35 5.33 13.19
C ARG A 45 4.68 5.38 11.83
N VAL A 46 4.32 4.22 11.31
CA VAL A 46 3.47 4.06 10.15
C VAL A 46 2.06 3.84 10.66
N LYS A 47 1.21 4.86 10.50
CA LYS A 47 -0.17 4.84 10.91
C LYS A 47 -1.09 4.53 9.74
N TYR A 48 -1.91 3.50 9.87
CA TYR A 48 -2.80 3.02 8.82
C TYR A 48 -4.11 3.81 8.78
N ASP A 49 -4.57 4.13 7.57
CA ASP A 49 -5.86 4.81 7.36
C ASP A 49 -7.03 3.89 7.72
N ASN A 50 -8.01 4.38 8.47
CA ASN A 50 -9.18 3.63 8.94
C ASN A 50 -8.92 2.42 9.87
N PHE A 51 -7.70 2.24 10.39
CA PHE A 51 -7.40 1.23 11.40
C PHE A 51 -7.12 1.85 12.77
N SER A 52 -7.33 1.05 13.82
CA SER A 52 -6.91 1.40 15.19
C SER A 52 -5.39 1.55 15.26
N ASP A 53 -4.93 2.43 16.14
CA ASP A 53 -3.52 2.61 16.49
C ASP A 53 -2.81 1.31 16.91
N ASP A 54 -3.56 0.30 17.35
CA ASP A 54 -3.05 -1.04 17.72
C ASP A 54 -2.41 -1.79 16.54
N TYR A 55 -2.74 -1.40 15.31
CA TYR A 55 -2.20 -2.00 14.08
C TYR A 55 -0.99 -1.25 13.53
N ASP A 56 -0.64 -0.09 14.10
CA ASP A 56 0.45 0.74 13.61
C ASP A 56 1.80 0.04 13.76
N ASN A 57 2.68 0.22 12.78
CA ASN A 57 4.05 -0.23 12.89
C ASN A 57 4.94 0.87 13.45
N ILE A 58 5.73 0.54 14.47
CA ILE A 58 6.74 1.43 15.05
C ILE A 58 8.12 0.88 14.71
N PHE A 59 8.90 1.66 13.98
CA PHE A 59 10.27 1.36 13.58
C PHE A 59 11.24 2.23 14.36
N ILE A 60 12.33 1.63 14.82
CA ILE A 60 13.41 2.32 15.54
C ILE A 60 14.65 2.27 14.65
N ALA A 61 15.30 3.40 14.43
CA ALA A 61 16.46 3.50 13.52
C ALA A 61 17.57 2.49 13.84
N ASP A 62 17.85 2.28 15.13
CA ASP A 62 18.89 1.36 15.60
C ASP A 62 18.52 -0.13 15.48
N SER A 63 17.28 -0.44 15.08
CA SER A 63 16.81 -1.83 14.95
C SER A 63 17.25 -2.51 13.64
N PHE A 64 17.61 -1.74 12.62
CA PHE A 64 18.08 -2.25 11.33
C PHE A 64 19.52 -2.75 11.42
N LYS A 65 19.74 -4.02 11.10
CA LYS A 65 21.04 -4.71 11.27
C LYS A 65 21.86 -4.79 9.99
N SER A 66 21.25 -4.48 8.85
CA SER A 66 21.91 -4.57 7.56
C SER A 66 21.36 -3.56 6.55
N ALA A 67 22.16 -3.23 5.55
CA ALA A 67 21.70 -2.41 4.42
C ALA A 67 20.52 -3.06 3.68
N TYR A 68 20.46 -4.40 3.64
CA TYR A 68 19.36 -5.13 3.02
C TYR A 68 18.02 -4.86 3.73
N GLU A 69 18.00 -4.89 5.07
CA GLU A 69 16.79 -4.59 5.85
C GLU A 69 16.32 -3.15 5.61
N VAL A 70 17.25 -2.20 5.47
CA VAL A 70 16.93 -0.81 5.11
C VAL A 70 16.34 -0.72 3.70
N TYR A 71 16.91 -1.43 2.72
CA TYR A 71 16.40 -1.42 1.34
C TYR A 71 15.02 -2.08 1.23
N ASP A 72 14.77 -3.20 1.93
CA ASP A 72 13.45 -3.83 1.99
C ASP A 72 12.43 -2.86 2.59
N PHE A 73 12.77 -2.24 3.73
CA PHE A 73 11.92 -1.28 4.41
C PHE A 73 11.56 -0.07 3.51
N ILE A 74 12.55 0.53 2.84
CA ILE A 74 12.30 1.64 1.89
C ILE A 74 11.44 1.17 0.72
N GLY A 75 11.69 -0.03 0.20
CA GLY A 75 10.94 -0.62 -0.92
C GLY A 75 9.47 -0.95 -0.60
N ARG A 76 9.07 -0.84 0.67
CA ARG A 76 7.68 -0.99 1.11
C ARG A 76 6.90 0.32 1.14
N PHE A 77 7.51 1.46 0.83
CA PHE A 77 6.78 2.73 0.69
C PHE A 77 6.64 3.14 -0.77
N ARG A 78 5.50 3.73 -1.08
CA ARG A 78 5.30 4.48 -2.33
C ARG A 78 4.34 5.65 -2.12
N LYS A 79 4.25 6.53 -3.11
CA LYS A 79 3.19 7.54 -3.16
C LYS A 79 1.84 6.85 -3.31
N ALA A 80 0.79 7.36 -2.65
CA ALA A 80 -0.56 6.85 -2.81
C ALA A 80 -0.97 6.76 -4.29
N SER A 81 -1.59 5.63 -4.65
CA SER A 81 -2.03 5.31 -6.00
C SER A 81 -3.17 6.24 -6.40
N ALA A 82 -3.17 6.68 -7.65
CA ALA A 82 -4.24 7.52 -8.18
C ALA A 82 -5.38 6.63 -8.67
N GLN A 83 -6.62 6.92 -8.27
CA GLN A 83 -7.76 6.18 -8.79
C GLN A 83 -7.88 6.38 -10.31
N LEU A 84 -8.07 5.28 -11.04
CA LEU A 84 -8.35 5.34 -12.47
C LEU A 84 -9.82 5.72 -12.64
N GLN A 85 -10.10 6.83 -13.31
CA GLN A 85 -11.46 7.26 -13.61
C GLN A 85 -11.87 6.86 -15.04
N ASP A 86 -13.18 6.81 -15.32
CA ASP A 86 -13.71 6.41 -16.63
C ASP A 86 -13.06 7.10 -17.85
N PRO A 87 -12.76 8.41 -17.83
CA PRO A 87 -12.07 9.06 -18.96
C PRO A 87 -10.66 8.52 -19.19
N ASP A 88 -10.02 8.08 -18.11
CA ASP A 88 -8.63 7.62 -18.06
C ASP A 88 -8.52 6.14 -18.44
N CYS A 89 -9.61 5.37 -18.43
CA CYS A 89 -9.65 3.97 -18.87
C CYS A 89 -9.11 3.77 -20.29
N SER A 90 -9.21 4.79 -21.15
CA SER A 90 -8.65 4.75 -22.51
C SER A 90 -7.11 4.66 -22.55
N MET A 91 -6.43 5.16 -21.50
CA MET A 91 -4.98 5.20 -21.35
C MET A 91 -4.38 3.86 -20.87
N VAL A 92 -5.22 2.94 -20.43
CA VAL A 92 -4.82 1.60 -20.01
C VAL A 92 -4.31 0.78 -21.21
N VAL A 93 -3.13 0.17 -21.06
CA VAL A 93 -2.49 -0.67 -22.08
C VAL A 93 -1.96 -1.99 -21.49
N LYS A 94 -1.91 -3.05 -22.31
CA LYS A 94 -1.28 -4.33 -21.94
C LYS A 94 0.16 -4.11 -21.48
N GLY A 95 0.56 -4.78 -20.42
CA GLY A 95 1.89 -4.70 -19.81
C GLY A 95 2.06 -3.56 -18.80
N MET A 96 1.07 -2.68 -18.66
CA MET A 96 1.13 -1.60 -17.66
C MET A 96 0.92 -2.17 -16.25
N ARG A 97 1.72 -1.68 -15.29
CA ARG A 97 1.56 -1.99 -13.86
C ARG A 97 0.42 -1.16 -13.28
N VAL A 98 -0.42 -1.80 -12.48
CA VAL A 98 -1.53 -1.18 -11.77
C VAL A 98 -1.59 -1.69 -10.34
N CYS A 99 -2.36 -0.99 -9.50
CA CYS A 99 -2.77 -1.48 -8.19
C CYS A 99 -4.19 -2.02 -8.30
N SER A 100 -4.31 -3.32 -8.07
CA SER A 100 -5.52 -4.11 -8.18
C SER A 100 -6.12 -4.34 -6.80
N SER A 101 -7.40 -4.03 -6.64
CA SER A 101 -8.13 -4.55 -5.49
C SER A 101 -8.44 -6.03 -5.67
N ASP A 102 -8.40 -6.80 -4.60
CA ASP A 102 -8.93 -8.16 -4.52
C ASP A 102 -9.85 -8.27 -3.30
N SER A 103 -11.01 -8.90 -3.48
CA SER A 103 -12.00 -9.09 -2.43
C SER A 103 -11.76 -10.42 -1.72
N PHE A 104 -11.43 -10.36 -0.43
CA PHE A 104 -11.13 -11.54 0.39
C PHE A 104 -12.25 -11.81 1.40
N GLY A 105 -13.19 -12.70 1.09
CA GLY A 105 -14.27 -13.04 2.01
C GLY A 105 -15.28 -11.91 2.25
N ASN A 106 -15.83 -11.81 3.47
CA ASN A 106 -16.90 -10.87 3.83
C ASN A 106 -16.34 -9.44 4.05
N ASP A 107 -16.23 -8.67 2.98
CA ASP A 107 -15.95 -7.21 2.96
C ASP A 107 -14.50 -6.78 3.23
N ASP A 108 -13.53 -7.70 3.20
CA ASP A 108 -12.10 -7.32 3.20
C ASP A 108 -11.65 -7.07 1.75
N VAL A 109 -11.21 -5.84 1.45
CA VAL A 109 -10.69 -5.46 0.14
C VAL A 109 -9.23 -5.08 0.30
N ARG A 110 -8.36 -5.80 -0.41
CA ARG A 110 -6.90 -5.62 -0.33
C ARG A 110 -6.33 -5.20 -1.67
N PHE A 111 -5.22 -4.48 -1.64
CA PHE A 111 -4.64 -3.88 -2.82
C PHE A 111 -3.27 -4.49 -3.13
N TYR A 112 -3.06 -4.92 -4.38
CA TYR A 112 -1.87 -5.63 -4.83
C TYR A 112 -1.32 -5.07 -6.13
N ASP A 113 -0.01 -5.22 -6.34
CA ASP A 113 0.58 -4.94 -7.66
C ASP A 113 0.12 -5.99 -8.68
N ALA A 114 -0.34 -5.51 -9.83
CA ALA A 114 -0.76 -6.35 -10.95
C ALA A 114 -0.24 -5.81 -12.28
N ILE A 115 -0.19 -6.67 -13.29
CA ILE A 115 0.11 -6.31 -14.68
C ILE A 115 -1.14 -6.54 -15.52
N ILE A 116 -1.48 -5.57 -16.37
CA ILE A 116 -2.58 -5.75 -17.32
C ILE A 116 -2.17 -6.75 -18.39
N ASP A 117 -2.92 -7.83 -18.50
CA ASP A 117 -2.68 -8.84 -19.53
C ASP A 117 -3.56 -8.62 -20.74
N GLU A 118 -4.85 -8.36 -20.55
CA GLU A 118 -5.78 -8.17 -21.67
C GLU A 118 -6.81 -7.09 -21.35
N ILE A 119 -7.25 -6.39 -22.39
CA ILE A 119 -8.21 -5.29 -22.30
C ILE A 119 -9.38 -5.58 -23.22
N TYR A 120 -10.57 -5.68 -22.64
CA TYR A 120 -11.81 -5.82 -23.37
C TYR A 120 -12.49 -4.44 -23.41
N ARG A 121 -12.60 -3.83 -24.60
CA ARG A 121 -13.10 -2.44 -24.75
C ARG A 121 -14.60 -2.35 -25.05
N ASN A 122 -15.25 -3.47 -25.42
CA ASN A 122 -16.68 -3.50 -25.77
C ASN A 122 -17.59 -3.68 -24.54
N PHE A 123 -17.05 -4.29 -23.50
CA PHE A 123 -17.62 -4.38 -22.17
C PHE A 123 -16.47 -3.95 -21.29
N THR A 124 -16.66 -2.93 -20.47
CA THR A 124 -15.58 -2.34 -19.69
C THR A 124 -15.05 -3.39 -18.71
N PHE A 125 -14.09 -4.22 -19.12
CA PHE A 125 -13.50 -5.29 -18.31
C PHE A 125 -12.02 -5.35 -18.63
N ILE A 126 -11.21 -5.49 -17.57
CA ILE A 126 -9.76 -5.64 -17.68
C ILE A 126 -9.40 -6.96 -17.02
N ARG A 127 -8.62 -7.78 -17.72
CA ARG A 127 -8.05 -9.01 -17.15
C ARG A 127 -6.64 -8.69 -16.65
N LEU A 128 -6.41 -9.02 -15.39
CA LEU A 128 -5.16 -8.73 -14.70
C LEU A 128 -4.39 -10.02 -14.43
N LEU A 129 -3.08 -9.96 -14.63
CA LEU A 129 -2.14 -10.91 -14.07
C LEU A 129 -1.60 -10.33 -12.78
N ILE A 130 -2.11 -10.82 -11.66
CA ILE A 130 -1.51 -10.56 -10.35
C ILE A 130 -0.37 -11.57 -10.20
N THR A 131 0.86 -11.08 -10.02
CA THR A 131 1.98 -11.94 -9.59
C THR A 131 2.04 -11.89 -8.07
N PRO A 132 1.48 -12.87 -7.33
CA PRO A 132 1.61 -12.87 -5.89
C PRO A 132 3.08 -12.99 -5.50
N PRO A 133 3.56 -12.25 -4.47
CA PRO A 133 4.88 -12.51 -3.94
C PRO A 133 4.84 -13.87 -3.22
N MET A 134 5.55 -14.84 -3.79
CA MET A 134 5.97 -16.08 -3.12
C MET A 134 4.88 -17.04 -2.63
N ALA A 135 4.03 -17.55 -3.53
CA ALA A 135 3.72 -18.98 -3.65
C ALA A 135 2.66 -19.21 -4.74
N ALA A 136 2.96 -20.16 -5.62
CA ALA A 136 2.09 -20.80 -6.59
C ALA A 136 0.57 -20.55 -6.42
N LEU A 137 0.01 -19.77 -7.35
CA LEU A 137 -1.21 -20.07 -8.11
C LEU A 137 -1.37 -18.93 -9.11
N GLY A 138 -1.31 -19.23 -10.41
CA GLY A 138 -1.74 -18.28 -11.44
C GLY A 138 -3.23 -18.05 -11.25
N LEU A 139 -3.59 -16.92 -10.65
CA LEU A 139 -4.97 -16.51 -10.48
C LEU A 139 -5.26 -15.48 -11.57
N GLU A 140 -6.19 -15.86 -12.44
CA GLU A 140 -6.77 -14.96 -13.43
C GLU A 140 -7.92 -14.23 -12.74
N PHE A 141 -7.81 -12.92 -12.65
CA PHE A 141 -8.89 -12.11 -12.10
C PHE A 141 -9.53 -11.30 -13.21
N GLU A 142 -10.83 -11.45 -13.34
CA GLU A 142 -11.68 -10.57 -14.15
C GLU A 142 -12.23 -9.50 -13.23
N THR A 143 -12.02 -8.26 -13.61
CA THR A 143 -12.31 -7.18 -12.70
C THR A 143 -12.90 -5.98 -13.42
N GLU A 144 -13.96 -5.42 -12.83
CA GLU A 144 -14.68 -4.25 -13.31
C GLU A 144 -13.82 -2.98 -13.21
N PRO A 145 -13.84 -2.09 -14.21
CA PRO A 145 -12.99 -0.89 -14.35
C PRO A 145 -12.98 0.01 -13.13
N SER A 146 -14.09 0.07 -12.39
CA SER A 146 -14.25 0.91 -11.21
C SER A 146 -13.40 0.48 -10.01
N THR A 147 -12.79 -0.69 -10.06
CA THR A 147 -12.09 -1.29 -8.92
C THR A 147 -10.56 -1.21 -9.02
N PHE A 148 -10.00 -0.56 -10.06
CA PHE A 148 -8.55 -0.39 -10.26
C PHE A 148 -8.04 1.00 -9.97
N THR A 149 -6.82 1.08 -9.44
CA THR A 149 -6.09 2.34 -9.28
C THR A 149 -4.75 2.28 -10.01
N LEU A 150 -4.35 3.40 -10.63
CA LEU A 150 -3.05 3.55 -11.27
C LEU A 150 -1.98 3.85 -10.22
N THR A 151 -0.96 3.01 -10.18
CA THR A 151 0.28 3.32 -9.48
C THR A 151 1.14 4.20 -10.38
N HIS A 152 1.47 5.40 -9.91
CA HIS A 152 2.54 6.16 -10.55
C HIS A 152 3.88 5.48 -10.22
N PRO A 153 4.82 5.40 -11.17
CA PRO A 153 6.17 4.90 -10.92
C PRO A 153 6.95 5.77 -9.94
#